data_AF-A0A953AZC3-F1
#
_entry.id   AF-A0A953AZC3-F1
#
_cell.length_a   1.000
_cell.length_b   1.000
_cell.length_c   1.000
_cell.angle_alpha   90.00
_cell.angle_beta   90.00
_cell.angle_gamma   90.00
#
_symmetry.space_group_name_H-M   'P 1'
#
loop_
_entity.id
_entity.type
_entity.pdbx_description
1 polymer ?
#
loop_
_entity_poly.entity_id
_entity_poly.type
_entity_poly.pdbx_seq_one_letter_code
_entity_poly.pdbx_strand_id
1 'polypeptide(L)'
;MVDTAVAEERHGFQAEVSRLLDIVAHSLYSDKSVFLRELVSNASDACDRMRYLALTQPELAEGDAQYRITIEADKAAGTLAIGDNGIGMSRDELVENLGTIARSGTAAFVQQLSGDKAKDLSLIGQFGVG
;
A
#
# COMPACT_ATOMS: atom_id res chain seq x y z
N MET A 1 7.99 31.73 1.16
CA MET A 1 7.41 30.58 0.44
C MET A 1 8.56 29.89 -0.25
N VAL A 2 9.02 28.76 0.28
CA VAL A 2 10.11 28.00 -0.32
C VAL A 2 9.47 27.08 -1.35
N ASP A 3 9.65 27.44 -2.62
CA ASP A 3 9.32 26.60 -3.76
C ASP A 3 10.36 25.48 -3.82
N THR A 4 10.09 24.39 -3.09
CA THR A 4 10.89 23.17 -3.19
C THR A 4 10.33 22.38 -4.37
N ALA A 5 10.76 22.74 -5.58
CA ALA A 5 10.55 21.91 -6.75
C ALA A 5 11.23 20.56 -6.49
N VAL A 6 10.45 19.56 -6.11
CA VAL A 6 10.93 18.18 -5.99
C VAL A 6 11.37 17.76 -7.39
N ALA A 7 12.67 17.47 -7.56
CA ALA A 7 13.20 17.04 -8.84
C ALA A 7 12.49 15.74 -9.26
N GLU A 8 11.90 15.72 -10.47
CA GLU A 8 11.29 14.52 -11.03
C GLU A 8 12.37 13.44 -11.22
N GLU A 9 12.14 12.26 -10.65
CA GLU A 9 13.00 11.10 -10.84
C GLU A 9 12.24 10.01 -11.60
N ARG A 10 12.90 9.43 -12.61
CA ARG A 10 12.35 8.32 -13.40
C ARG A 10 13.16 7.07 -13.14
N HIS A 11 12.48 6.05 -12.64
CA HIS A 11 13.06 4.73 -12.36
C HIS A 11 12.43 3.71 -13.31
N GLY A 12 13.25 2.89 -13.94
CA GLY A 12 12.76 1.75 -14.73
C GLY A 12 12.50 0.56 -13.81
N PHE A 13 11.43 -0.18 -14.06
CA PHE A 13 11.23 -1.47 -13.40
C PHE A 13 12.37 -2.43 -13.74
N GLN A 14 12.77 -3.24 -12.77
CA GLN A 14 13.76 -4.29 -13.03
C GLN A 14 13.21 -5.31 -14.05
N ALA A 15 14.09 -5.96 -14.81
CA ALA A 15 13.67 -6.83 -15.93
C ALA A 15 12.75 -7.98 -15.50
N GLU A 16 12.96 -8.51 -14.29
CA GLU A 16 12.11 -9.57 -13.70
C GLU A 16 10.71 -9.05 -13.35
N VAL A 17 10.63 -7.81 -12.86
CA VAL A 17 9.38 -7.12 -12.51
C VAL A 17 8.53 -6.87 -13.74
N SER A 18 9.13 -6.40 -14.84
CA SER A 18 8.39 -6.11 -16.07
C SER A 18 7.69 -7.36 -16.64
N ARG A 19 8.37 -8.52 -16.59
CA ARG A 19 7.78 -9.80 -17.04
C ARG A 19 6.66 -10.29 -16.11
N LEU A 20 6.78 -10.06 -14.80
CA LEU A 20 5.73 -10.43 -13.85
C LEU A 20 4.51 -9.52 -13.95
N LEU A 21 4.68 -8.20 -14.18
CA LEU A 21 3.56 -7.28 -14.44
C LEU A 21 2.72 -7.76 -15.62
N ASP A 22 3.37 -8.17 -16.72
CA ASP A 22 2.67 -8.69 -17.89
C ASP A 22 1.86 -9.95 -17.56
N ILE A 23 2.40 -10.86 -16.74
CA ILE A 23 1.70 -12.07 -16.31
C ILE A 23 0.53 -11.74 -15.37
N VAL A 24 0.72 -10.84 -14.40
CA VAL A 24 -0.34 -10.44 -13.45
C VAL A 24 -1.49 -9.77 -14.19
N ALA A 25 -1.17 -8.83 -15.08
CA ALA A 25 -2.16 -8.06 -15.85
C ALA A 25 -2.96 -8.93 -16.84
N HIS A 26 -2.35 -9.97 -17.42
CA HIS A 26 -2.98 -10.75 -18.49
C HIS A 26 -3.41 -12.17 -18.09
N SER A 27 -2.81 -12.76 -17.05
CA SER A 27 -2.92 -14.21 -16.80
C SER A 27 -3.48 -14.57 -15.42
N LEU A 28 -3.28 -13.74 -14.39
CA LEU A 28 -3.70 -14.10 -13.01
C LEU A 28 -5.11 -13.65 -12.66
N TYR A 29 -5.61 -12.57 -13.27
CA TYR A 29 -6.95 -12.06 -13.03
C TYR A 29 -7.84 -12.26 -14.26
N SER A 30 -8.59 -13.34 -14.28
CA SER A 30 -9.67 -13.55 -15.25
C SER A 30 -10.83 -12.57 -15.06
N ASP A 31 -10.98 -12.02 -13.85
CA ASP A 31 -11.90 -10.94 -13.52
C ASP A 31 -11.14 -9.65 -13.21
N LYS A 32 -11.38 -8.63 -14.04
CA LYS A 32 -10.76 -7.33 -13.87
C LYS A 32 -11.22 -6.62 -12.61
N SER A 33 -12.38 -6.93 -12.03
CA SER A 33 -12.84 -6.26 -10.80
C SER A 33 -12.00 -6.57 -9.57
N VAL A 34 -11.10 -7.56 -9.64
CA VAL A 34 -10.25 -7.96 -8.51
C VAL A 34 -9.27 -6.86 -8.10
N PHE A 35 -8.86 -5.95 -9.01
CA PHE A 35 -7.97 -4.84 -8.63
C PHE A 35 -8.55 -4.01 -7.47
N LEU A 36 -9.87 -3.81 -7.45
CA LEU A 36 -10.50 -3.01 -6.41
C LEU A 36 -10.43 -3.72 -5.05
N ARG A 37 -10.54 -5.05 -5.04
CA ARG A 37 -10.34 -5.84 -3.82
C ARG A 37 -8.92 -5.69 -3.30
N GLU A 38 -7.92 -5.77 -4.17
CA GLU A 38 -6.50 -5.65 -3.77
C GLU A 38 -6.20 -4.26 -3.21
N LEU A 39 -6.61 -3.19 -3.93
CA LEU A 39 -6.37 -1.82 -3.47
C LEU A 39 -7.06 -1.51 -2.14
N VAL A 40 -8.31 -1.97 -1.95
CA VAL A 40 -9.01 -1.80 -0.67
C VAL A 40 -8.35 -2.61 0.45
N SER A 41 -7.84 -3.81 0.15
CA SER A 41 -7.11 -4.62 1.13
C SER A 41 -5.81 -3.95 1.56
N ASN A 42 -5.05 -3.40 0.61
CA ASN A 42 -3.81 -2.65 0.89
C ASN A 42 -4.08 -1.39 1.73
N ALA A 43 -5.15 -0.65 1.42
CA ALA A 43 -5.58 0.50 2.22
C ALA A 43 -6.02 0.12 3.64
N SER A 44 -6.71 -1.02 3.80
CA SER A 44 -7.08 -1.57 5.12
C SER A 44 -5.84 -1.93 5.94
N ASP A 45 -4.88 -2.63 5.34
CA ASP A 45 -3.62 -2.99 5.99
C ASP A 45 -2.85 -1.74 6.44
N ALA A 46 -2.83 -0.68 5.62
CA ALA A 46 -2.18 0.59 5.98
C ALA A 46 -2.85 1.25 7.20
N CYS A 47 -4.18 1.24 7.27
CA CYS A 47 -4.94 1.73 8.42
C CYS A 47 -4.70 0.89 9.68
N ASP A 48 -4.66 -0.43 9.57
CA ASP A 48 -4.46 -1.32 10.70
C ASP A 48 -3.03 -1.23 11.25
N ARG A 49 -2.02 -1.11 10.37
CA ARG A 49 -0.63 -0.82 10.76
C ARG A 49 -0.53 0.48 11.54
N MET A 50 -1.20 1.54 11.07
CA MET A 50 -1.23 2.83 11.75
C MET A 50 -1.90 2.74 13.12
N ARG A 51 -3.06 2.07 13.19
CA ARG A 51 -3.78 1.83 14.45
C ARG A 51 -2.93 1.07 15.46
N TYR A 52 -2.18 0.07 15.01
CA TYR A 52 -1.28 -0.69 15.88
C TYR A 52 -0.13 0.17 16.41
N LEU A 53 0.55 0.91 15.53
CA LEU A 53 1.69 1.75 15.93
C LEU A 53 1.26 2.83 16.92
N ALA A 54 0.07 3.41 16.74
CA ALA A 54 -0.52 4.38 17.65
C ALA A 54 -0.68 3.86 19.11
N LEU A 55 -0.75 2.55 19.33
CA LEU A 55 -0.78 1.97 20.69
C LEU A 55 0.54 2.17 21.44
N THR A 56 1.64 2.32 20.71
CA THR A 56 3.01 2.45 21.27
C THR A 56 3.66 3.80 20.99
N GLN A 57 3.16 4.53 19.98
CA GLN A 57 3.62 5.84 19.53
C GLN A 57 2.38 6.74 19.35
N PRO A 58 1.80 7.26 20.45
CA PRO A 58 0.55 8.04 20.40
C PRO A 58 0.62 9.26 19.49
N GLU A 59 1.81 9.85 19.32
CA GLU A 59 2.10 10.98 18.45
C GLU A 59 1.76 10.71 16.98
N LEU A 60 1.77 9.45 16.54
CA LEU A 60 1.36 9.08 15.18
C LEU A 60 -0.14 9.29 14.98
N ALA A 61 -0.96 9.08 16.01
CA ALA A 61 -2.41 9.30 15.93
C ALA A 61 -2.83 10.75 16.23
N GLU A 62 -1.89 11.65 16.52
CA GLU A 62 -2.18 13.06 16.77
C GLU A 62 -2.51 13.80 15.47
N GLY A 63 -3.78 13.74 15.07
CA GLY A 63 -4.31 14.55 13.96
C GLY A 63 -5.61 14.02 13.38
N ASP A 64 -5.71 12.69 13.18
CA ASP A 64 -6.89 12.03 12.63
C ASP A 64 -6.90 10.53 12.95
N ALA A 65 -7.60 10.17 14.04
CA ALA A 65 -7.76 8.76 14.44
C ALA A 65 -8.99 8.08 13.76
N GLN A 66 -9.70 8.79 12.88
CA GLN A 66 -10.80 8.22 12.11
C GLN A 66 -10.27 7.57 10.83
N TYR A 67 -9.61 6.43 11.00
CA TYR A 67 -9.10 5.63 9.89
C TYR A 67 -10.23 5.26 8.93
N ARG A 68 -10.04 5.59 7.65
CA ARG A 68 -11.05 5.44 6.61
C ARG A 68 -10.38 5.17 5.27
N ILE A 69 -11.17 4.55 4.38
CA ILE A 69 -10.84 4.37 2.98
C ILE A 69 -11.87 5.16 2.17
N THR A 70 -11.41 6.02 1.28
CA THR A 70 -12.26 6.81 0.37
C THR A 70 -12.17 6.25 -1.04
N ILE A 71 -13.31 6.11 -1.70
CA ILE A 71 -13.40 5.67 -3.09
C ILE A 71 -14.20 6.72 -3.85
N GLU A 72 -13.55 7.38 -4.81
CA GLU A 72 -14.13 8.47 -5.59
C GLU A 72 -14.05 8.14 -7.08
N ALA A 73 -15.21 8.16 -7.75
CA ALA A 73 -15.30 7.93 -9.18
C ALA A 73 -15.61 9.24 -9.90
N ASP A 74 -14.72 9.65 -10.80
CA ASP A 74 -14.93 10.79 -11.70
C ASP A 74 -15.14 10.27 -13.13
N LYS A 75 -16.41 10.28 -13.55
CA LYS A 75 -16.79 9.85 -14.90
C LYS A 75 -16.31 10.81 -16.00
N ALA A 76 -16.19 12.11 -15.70
CA ALA A 76 -15.75 13.10 -16.68
C ALA A 76 -14.24 12.98 -16.93
N ALA A 77 -13.45 12.77 -15.87
CA ALA A 77 -12.02 12.52 -15.97
C ALA A 77 -11.67 11.07 -16.35
N GLY A 78 -12.61 10.14 -16.20
CA GLY A 78 -12.38 8.71 -16.45
C GLY A 78 -11.49 8.06 -15.40
N THR A 79 -11.54 8.56 -14.16
CA THR A 79 -10.66 8.12 -13.07
C THR A 79 -11.45 7.48 -11.92
N LEU A 80 -10.78 6.58 -11.21
CA LEU A 80 -11.22 6.02 -9.94
C LEU A 80 -10.07 6.23 -8.95
N ALA A 81 -10.31 7.03 -7.92
CA ALA A 81 -9.34 7.29 -6.86
C ALA A 81 -9.70 6.44 -5.63
N ILE A 82 -8.68 5.74 -5.10
CA ILE A 82 -8.75 5.02 -3.83
C ILE A 82 -7.73 5.71 -2.92
N GLY A 83 -8.18 6.18 -1.76
CA GLY A 83 -7.34 6.85 -0.78
C GLY A 83 -7.56 6.31 0.62
N ASP A 84 -6.55 6.40 1.46
CA ASP A 84 -6.61 6.07 2.88
C ASP A 84 -5.80 7.07 3.70
N ASN A 85 -6.08 7.12 5.00
CA ASN A 85 -5.29 7.87 5.98
C ASN A 85 -4.52 6.92 6.91
N GLY A 86 -4.04 5.80 6.37
CA GLY A 86 -3.20 4.85 7.06
C GLY A 86 -1.75 5.35 7.20
N ILE A 87 -0.84 4.41 7.46
CA ILE A 87 0.56 4.72 7.78
C ILE A 87 1.34 5.36 6.62
N GLY A 88 0.84 5.21 5.39
CA GLY A 88 1.50 5.69 4.18
C GLY A 88 2.81 4.94 3.89
N MET A 89 3.62 5.54 3.01
CA MET A 89 4.96 5.05 2.65
C MET A 89 5.92 6.22 2.54
N SER A 90 7.13 6.03 3.04
CA SER A 90 8.27 6.90 2.75
C SER A 90 8.72 6.76 1.29
N ARG A 91 9.57 7.69 0.83
CA ARG A 91 10.14 7.64 -0.53
C ARG A 91 10.87 6.33 -0.81
N ASP A 92 11.62 5.83 0.15
CA ASP A 92 12.40 4.60 -0.03
C ASP A 92 11.49 3.37 -0.05
N GLU A 93 10.43 3.35 0.78
CA GLU A 93 9.40 2.30 0.74
C GLU A 93 8.63 2.31 -0.58
N LEU A 94 8.38 3.47 -1.20
CA LEU A 94 7.75 3.54 -2.52
C LEU A 94 8.63 2.87 -3.58
N VAL A 95 9.92 3.20 -3.62
CA VAL A 95 10.87 2.60 -4.56
C VAL A 95 11.01 1.09 -4.31
N GLU A 96 11.08 0.68 -3.05
CA GLU A 96 11.35 -0.70 -2.68
C GLU A 96 10.13 -1.62 -2.83
N ASN A 97 8.94 -1.18 -2.38
CA ASN A 97 7.73 -2.00 -2.36
C ASN A 97 6.93 -1.93 -3.66
N LEU A 98 6.92 -0.79 -4.37
CA LEU A 98 6.20 -0.67 -5.64
C LEU A 98 7.12 -0.94 -6.84
N GLY A 99 8.41 -0.59 -6.72
CA GLY A 99 9.40 -0.82 -7.78
C GLY A 99 9.89 -2.26 -7.90
N THR A 100 9.60 -3.11 -6.90
CA THR A 100 9.98 -4.53 -6.86
C THR A 100 8.74 -5.41 -6.68
N ILE A 101 8.49 -6.33 -7.61
CA ILE A 101 7.38 -7.30 -7.46
C ILE A 101 7.74 -8.42 -6.49
N ALA A 102 6.71 -8.94 -5.81
CA ALA A 102 6.77 -10.01 -4.81
C ALA A 102 7.46 -9.58 -3.50
N ARG A 103 7.46 -8.28 -3.22
CA ARG A 103 7.88 -7.71 -1.95
C ARG A 103 6.71 -7.01 -1.29
N SER A 104 6.25 -7.55 -0.16
CA SER A 104 5.17 -6.96 0.64
C SER A 104 5.74 -6.27 1.89
N GLY A 105 5.52 -4.96 1.99
CA GLY A 105 5.78 -4.21 3.22
C GLY A 105 4.92 -4.72 4.39
N THR A 106 3.71 -5.20 4.11
CA THR A 106 2.82 -5.84 5.09
C THR A 106 3.44 -7.13 5.65
N ALA A 107 3.99 -7.99 4.79
CA ALA A 107 4.66 -9.22 5.22
C ALA A 107 5.91 -8.91 6.06
N ALA A 108 6.71 -7.92 5.65
CA ALA A 108 7.88 -7.48 6.41
C ALA A 108 7.49 -6.94 7.80
N PHE A 109 6.38 -6.20 7.90
CA PHE A 109 5.84 -5.70 9.16
C PHE A 109 5.40 -6.84 10.09
N VAL A 110 4.70 -7.85 9.58
CA VAL A 110 4.33 -9.04 10.37
C VAL A 110 5.56 -9.77 10.90
N GLN A 111 6.64 -9.89 10.12
CA GLN A 111 7.88 -10.52 10.58
C GLN A 111 8.54 -9.75 11.74
N GLN A 112 8.46 -8.41 11.73
CA GLN A 112 8.97 -7.58 12.83
C GLN A 112 8.14 -7.76 14.12
N LEU A 113 6.85 -8.12 13.97
CA LEU A 113 5.96 -8.42 15.08
C LEU A 113 6.07 -9.91 15.45
N SER A 114 7.03 -10.28 16.30
CA SER A 114 7.17 -11.66 16.78
C SER A 114 6.24 -11.97 17.97
N GLY A 115 5.76 -13.22 18.07
CA GLY A 115 5.04 -13.75 19.24
C GLY A 115 3.54 -13.49 19.26
N ASP A 116 2.94 -13.35 20.45
CA ASP A 116 1.48 -13.18 20.59
C ASP A 116 0.95 -11.86 19.98
N LYS A 117 1.81 -10.86 19.77
CA LYS A 117 1.46 -9.57 19.16
C LYS A 117 1.08 -9.65 17.67
N ALA A 118 1.49 -10.72 16.98
CA ALA A 118 1.11 -10.94 15.58
C ALA A 118 -0.33 -11.46 15.42
N LYS A 119 -0.85 -12.17 16.45
CA LYS A 119 -2.16 -12.84 16.38
C LYS A 119 -3.32 -11.86 16.37
N ASP A 120 -3.11 -10.65 16.90
CA ASP A 120 -4.13 -9.60 16.99
C ASP A 120 -4.27 -8.77 15.70
N LEU A 121 -3.43 -9.02 14.67
CA LEU A 121 -3.43 -8.31 13.39
C LEU A 121 -3.81 -9.24 12.24
N SER A 122 -5.00 -9.04 11.68
CA SER A 122 -5.49 -9.77 10.50
C SER A 122 -5.13 -9.05 9.19
N LEU A 123 -3.83 -9.02 8.84
CA LEU A 123 -3.34 -8.36 7.62
C LEU A 123 -3.44 -9.26 6.38
N ILE A 124 -3.92 -8.71 5.26
CA ILE A 124 -4.34 -9.45 4.06
C ILE A 124 -3.24 -9.51 2.98
N GLY A 125 -2.57 -8.38 2.72
CA GLY A 125 -1.67 -8.16 1.57
C GLY A 125 -0.28 -8.77 1.72
N GLN A 126 -0.17 -10.07 2.02
CA GLN A 126 1.11 -10.71 2.35
C GLN A 126 1.95 -11.13 1.14
N PHE A 127 1.35 -11.28 -0.03
CA PHE A 127 2.02 -11.82 -1.23
C PHE A 127 2.81 -10.76 -2.02
N GLY A 128 2.47 -9.47 -1.89
CA GLY A 128 3.20 -8.37 -2.55
C GLY A 128 3.07 -8.35 -4.08
N VAL A 129 1.91 -8.79 -4.59
CA VAL A 129 1.62 -8.90 -6.04
C VAL A 129 0.28 -8.26 -6.43
N GLY A 130 -0.49 -7.76 -5.47
CA GLY A 130 -1.81 -7.15 -5.64
C GLY A 130 -1.81 -5.67 -5.28
#